data_AF-A0AAV2NE75-F1
#
_entry.id   AF-A0AAV2NE75-F1
#
_cell.length_a   1.000
_cell.length_b   1.000
_cell.length_c   1.000
_cell.angle_alpha   90.00
_cell.angle_beta   90.00
_cell.angle_gamma   90.00
#
_symmetry.space_group_name_H-M   'P 1'
#
loop_
_entity.id
_entity.type
_entity.pdbx_description
1 polymer ?
#
loop_
_entity_poly.entity_id
_entity_poly.type
_entity_poly.pdbx_seq_one_letter_code
_entity_poly.pdbx_strand_id
1 'polypeptide(L)'
;MIVFKLQIKIKTQSLYLLFPAVQSIVTNTWEVDENISGLVERLTTKEGSDELRKVLEGQGSSPESVINPVFIELEHELSIDELLEDLGIQELLEPHHSDLSNLTHKGLHLGGAMHRAYVKVTPENVTAGAVNMFFTKNEATFKSIEETNYSQNKNSFVLLIYERNMHDILFTGVINKNHQLPEVSSSEHIASSSNICS
;
A
#
# COMPACT_ATOMS: atom_id res chain seq x y z
N MET A 1 0.04 -1.42 -21.29
CA MET A 1 -1.21 -2.22 -21.16
C MET A 1 -1.31 -2.83 -19.77
N ILE A 2 -2.34 -2.45 -19.02
CA ILE A 2 -2.67 -2.90 -17.66
C ILE A 2 -3.87 -3.84 -17.81
N VAL A 3 -3.78 -5.08 -17.31
CA VAL A 3 -4.71 -6.14 -17.80
C VAL A 3 -5.86 -6.47 -16.87
N PHE A 4 -5.79 -6.14 -15.60
CA PHE A 4 -6.94 -6.36 -14.74
C PHE A 4 -7.20 -5.11 -13.90
N LYS A 5 -8.45 -4.69 -13.89
CA LYS A 5 -8.98 -3.59 -13.11
C LYS A 5 -10.19 -4.15 -12.37
N LEU A 6 -10.08 -4.31 -11.05
CA LEU A 6 -11.26 -4.49 -10.21
C LEU A 6 -11.68 -3.12 -9.69
N GLN A 7 -12.82 -2.61 -10.18
CA GLN A 7 -13.36 -1.33 -9.76
C GLN A 7 -14.53 -1.52 -8.80
N ILE A 8 -14.27 -1.33 -7.51
CA ILE A 8 -15.34 -1.20 -6.51
C ILE A 8 -15.66 0.28 -6.38
N LYS A 9 -16.89 0.68 -6.73
CA LYS A 9 -17.35 2.07 -6.61
C LYS A 9 -18.09 2.26 -5.30
N ILE A 10 -17.53 3.09 -4.42
CA ILE A 10 -18.16 3.46 -3.13
C ILE A 10 -18.26 4.97 -3.10
N LYS A 11 -19.49 5.49 -3.17
CA LYS A 11 -19.75 6.94 -3.30
C LYS A 11 -18.93 7.52 -4.45
N THR A 12 -17.95 8.38 -4.18
CA THR A 12 -17.09 9.08 -5.13
C THR A 12 -15.76 8.36 -5.39
N GLN A 13 -15.45 7.33 -4.60
CA GLN A 13 -14.17 6.62 -4.64
C GLN A 13 -14.23 5.35 -5.47
N SER A 14 -13.08 4.98 -6.05
CA SER A 14 -12.87 3.74 -6.79
C SER A 14 -11.61 3.03 -6.31
N LEU A 15 -11.76 1.76 -5.95
CA LEU A 15 -10.62 0.85 -5.80
C LEU A 15 -10.11 0.44 -7.20
N TYR A 16 -8.80 0.35 -7.37
CA TYR A 16 -8.16 -0.27 -8.53
C TYR A 16 -7.10 -1.26 -8.03
N LEU A 17 -7.08 -2.45 -8.60
CA LEU A 17 -6.02 -3.44 -8.42
C LEU A 17 -5.32 -3.60 -9.76
N LEU A 18 -4.04 -3.24 -9.86
CA LEU A 18 -3.25 -3.30 -11.09
C LEU A 18 -2.29 -4.48 -11.01
N PHE A 19 -2.47 -5.45 -11.90
CA PHE A 19 -1.64 -6.64 -11.95
C PHE A 19 -0.54 -6.49 -13.02
N PRO A 20 0.67 -7.00 -12.77
CA PRO A 20 1.68 -7.14 -13.82
C PRO A 20 1.12 -8.08 -14.89
N ALA A 21 1.44 -7.85 -16.15
CA ALA A 21 0.88 -8.66 -17.24
C ALA A 21 1.88 -8.88 -18.37
N VAL A 22 1.92 -10.10 -18.86
CA VAL A 22 2.73 -10.55 -19.98
C VAL A 22 1.85 -11.25 -21.02
N GLN A 23 2.20 -11.12 -22.29
CA GLN A 23 1.50 -11.83 -23.36
C GLN A 23 2.14 -13.20 -23.53
N SER A 24 1.34 -14.26 -23.33
CA SER A 24 1.78 -15.62 -23.57
C SER A 24 2.01 -15.85 -25.06
N ILE A 25 3.22 -16.28 -25.41
CA ILE A 25 3.63 -16.58 -26.78
C ILE A 25 2.84 -17.78 -27.33
N VAL A 26 2.44 -18.70 -26.45
CA VAL A 26 1.81 -19.97 -26.82
C VAL A 26 0.32 -19.78 -27.11
N THR A 27 -0.39 -19.10 -26.22
CA THR A 27 -1.85 -18.95 -26.30
C THR A 27 -2.28 -17.62 -26.92
N ASN A 28 -1.33 -16.69 -27.12
CA ASN A 28 -1.61 -15.30 -27.50
C ASN A 28 -2.58 -14.59 -26.53
N THR A 29 -2.68 -15.07 -25.29
CA THR A 29 -3.50 -14.49 -24.23
C THR A 29 -2.63 -13.72 -23.24
N TRP A 30 -3.23 -12.75 -22.55
CA TRP A 30 -2.56 -12.05 -21.46
C TRP A 30 -2.68 -12.83 -20.15
N GLU A 31 -1.55 -12.98 -19.48
CA GLU A 31 -1.41 -13.68 -18.21
C GLU A 31 -0.88 -12.72 -17.15
N VAL A 32 -1.20 -12.98 -15.88
CA VAL A 32 -0.63 -12.20 -14.77
C VAL A 32 0.83 -12.58 -14.63
N ASP A 33 1.70 -11.57 -14.68
CA ASP A 33 3.14 -11.72 -14.46
C ASP A 33 3.46 -11.58 -12.96
N GLU A 34 4.52 -12.24 -12.51
CA GLU A 34 5.00 -12.19 -11.13
C GLU A 34 5.93 -10.98 -10.89
N ASN A 35 6.42 -10.35 -11.96
CA ASN A 35 7.33 -9.21 -11.91
C ASN A 35 6.63 -7.90 -11.50
N ILE A 36 6.35 -7.76 -10.20
CA ILE A 36 5.77 -6.55 -9.64
C ILE A 36 6.69 -5.33 -9.73
N SER A 37 8.01 -5.49 -9.63
CA SER A 37 8.95 -4.39 -9.74
C SER A 37 8.93 -3.75 -11.13
N GLY A 38 8.85 -4.56 -12.19
CA GLY A 38 8.71 -4.06 -13.56
C GLY A 38 7.42 -3.26 -13.77
N LEU A 39 6.33 -3.62 -13.08
CA LEU A 39 5.11 -2.80 -13.09
C LEU A 39 5.33 -1.45 -12.37
N VAL A 40 5.93 -1.46 -11.17
CA VAL A 40 6.20 -0.24 -10.39
C VAL A 40 7.13 0.69 -11.17
N GLU A 41 8.23 0.19 -11.72
CA GLU A 41 9.15 0.94 -12.57
C GLU A 41 8.45 1.56 -13.77
N ARG A 42 7.57 0.81 -14.44
CA ARG A 42 6.79 1.38 -15.55
C ARG A 42 5.87 2.50 -15.10
N LEU A 43 5.27 2.41 -13.91
CA LEU A 43 4.39 3.46 -13.38
C LEU A 43 5.13 4.76 -13.04
N THR A 44 6.46 4.72 -12.86
CA THR A 44 7.27 5.93 -12.66
C THR A 44 7.66 6.62 -13.97
N THR A 45 7.44 6.00 -15.13
CA THR A 45 7.70 6.63 -16.43
C THR A 45 6.55 7.55 -16.84
N LYS A 46 6.85 8.50 -17.74
CA LYS A 46 5.83 9.38 -18.32
C LYS A 46 4.77 8.58 -19.08
N GLU A 47 5.20 7.62 -19.89
CA GLU A 47 4.32 6.77 -20.67
C GLU A 47 3.40 5.94 -19.78
N GLY A 48 3.95 5.32 -18.72
CA GLY A 48 3.17 4.50 -17.79
C GLY A 48 2.20 5.32 -16.93
N SER A 49 2.61 6.51 -16.49
CA SER A 49 1.73 7.42 -15.74
C SER A 49 0.61 8.01 -16.63
N ASP A 50 0.89 8.33 -17.89
CA ASP A 50 -0.14 8.74 -18.86
C ASP A 50 -1.12 7.60 -19.20
N GLU A 51 -0.63 6.35 -19.31
CA GLU A 51 -1.48 5.17 -19.42
C GLU A 51 -2.36 4.99 -18.18
N LEU A 52 -1.80 5.10 -16.98
CA LEU A 52 -2.54 5.01 -15.73
C LEU A 52 -3.64 6.07 -15.65
N ARG A 53 -3.34 7.32 -15.99
CA ARG A 53 -4.33 8.42 -16.00
C ARG A 53 -5.52 8.08 -16.90
N LYS A 54 -5.26 7.61 -18.12
CA LYS A 54 -6.34 7.18 -19.04
C LYS A 54 -7.19 6.06 -18.45
N VAL A 55 -6.59 5.10 -17.73
CA VAL A 55 -7.31 4.02 -17.05
C VAL A 55 -8.17 4.54 -15.90
N LEU A 56 -7.65 5.45 -15.08
CA LEU A 56 -8.36 6.05 -13.95
C LEU A 56 -9.54 6.92 -14.42
N GLU A 57 -9.40 7.59 -15.56
CA GLU A 57 -10.43 8.43 -16.20
C GLU A 57 -11.44 7.62 -17.05
N GLY A 58 -11.27 6.30 -17.18
CA GLY A 58 -12.16 5.44 -17.94
C GLY A 58 -11.99 5.52 -19.47
N GLN A 59 -10.88 6.09 -19.94
CA GLN A 59 -10.53 6.18 -21.36
C GLN A 59 -9.69 4.99 -21.87
N GLY A 60 -9.37 4.02 -21.01
CA GLY A 60 -8.57 2.84 -21.34
C GLY A 60 -9.42 1.60 -21.69
N SER A 61 -9.00 0.84 -22.70
CA SER A 61 -9.49 -0.52 -22.94
C SER A 61 -8.73 -1.50 -22.03
N SER A 62 -9.34 -1.90 -20.91
CA SER A 62 -8.83 -3.01 -20.10
C SER A 62 -9.71 -4.24 -20.36
N PRO A 63 -9.13 -5.44 -20.51
CA PRO A 63 -9.88 -6.67 -20.33
C PRO A 63 -10.54 -6.62 -18.95
N GLU A 64 -11.87 -6.60 -18.93
CA GLU A 64 -12.63 -6.72 -17.70
C GLU A 64 -12.61 -8.20 -17.34
N SER A 65 -11.88 -8.58 -16.28
CA SER A 65 -12.03 -9.91 -15.72
C SER A 65 -12.80 -9.83 -14.42
N VAL A 66 -13.72 -10.77 -14.29
CA VAL A 66 -14.50 -10.99 -13.08
C VAL A 66 -13.52 -11.55 -12.04
N ILE A 67 -12.76 -10.68 -11.39
CA ILE A 67 -12.00 -11.08 -10.20
C ILE A 67 -13.02 -11.35 -9.09
N ASN A 68 -12.92 -12.53 -8.49
CA ASN A 68 -13.69 -12.92 -7.31
C ASN A 68 -13.62 -11.85 -6.21
N PRO A 69 -14.63 -11.78 -5.32
CA PRO A 69 -14.56 -10.93 -4.13
C PRO A 69 -13.20 -11.05 -3.44
N VAL A 70 -12.49 -9.93 -3.31
CA VAL A 70 -11.17 -9.90 -2.69
C VAL A 70 -11.34 -9.36 -1.28
N PHE A 71 -10.93 -10.14 -0.29
CA PHE A 71 -10.66 -9.63 1.05
C PHE A 71 -9.18 -9.24 1.15
N ILE A 72 -8.95 -7.98 1.54
CA ILE A 72 -7.64 -7.40 1.80
C ILE A 72 -7.73 -6.69 3.14
N GLU A 73 -6.75 -6.89 4.01
CA GLU A 73 -6.54 -6.08 5.21
C GLU A 73 -5.05 -5.81 5.28
N LEU A 74 -4.68 -4.54 5.26
CA LEU A 74 -3.29 -4.10 5.21
C LEU A 74 -3.09 -3.01 6.24
N GLU A 75 -1.98 -3.10 6.94
CA GLU A 75 -1.48 -2.08 7.84
C GLU A 75 0.01 -1.93 7.62
N HIS A 76 0.46 -0.70 7.41
CA HIS A 76 1.87 -0.42 7.18
C HIS A 76 2.28 0.89 7.85
N GLU A 77 3.45 0.85 8.48
CA GLU A 77 4.12 1.99 9.09
C GLU A 77 5.34 2.34 8.23
N LEU A 78 5.35 3.56 7.70
CA LEU A 78 6.46 4.13 6.95
C LEU A 78 7.20 5.13 7.85
N SER A 79 8.48 4.85 8.10
CA SER A 79 9.39 5.82 8.70
C SER A 79 9.58 6.99 7.73
N ILE A 80 9.15 8.18 8.12
CA ILE A 80 9.35 9.37 7.28
C ILE A 80 10.83 9.72 7.22
N ASP A 81 11.60 9.39 8.25
CA ASP A 81 13.03 9.67 8.29
C ASP A 81 13.77 8.90 7.19
N GLU A 82 13.48 7.60 7.04
CA GLU A 82 14.03 6.75 5.98
C GLU A 82 13.61 7.25 4.59
N LEU A 83 12.34 7.69 4.45
CA LEU A 83 11.87 8.28 3.21
C LEU A 83 12.61 9.57 2.85
N LEU A 84 12.87 10.45 3.82
CA LEU A 84 13.59 11.70 3.57
C LEU A 84 15.05 11.44 3.17
N GLU A 85 15.67 10.40 3.73
CA GLU A 85 17.00 9.92 3.32
C GLU A 85 16.99 9.42 1.87
N ASP A 86 16.05 8.54 1.53
CA ASP A 86 15.89 8.00 0.17
C ASP A 86 15.59 9.08 -0.88
N LEU A 87 14.90 10.15 -0.49
CA LEU A 87 14.62 11.32 -1.33
C LEU A 87 15.78 12.33 -1.40
N GLY A 88 16.87 12.11 -0.65
CA GLY A 88 18.03 13.00 -0.62
C GLY A 88 17.80 14.34 0.07
N ILE A 89 16.81 14.41 0.96
CA ILE A 89 16.41 15.61 1.72
C ILE A 89 16.58 15.43 3.23
N GLN A 90 17.55 14.60 3.62
CA GLN A 90 17.90 14.29 5.01
C GLN A 90 18.33 15.50 5.85
N GLU A 91 18.70 16.63 5.22
CA GLU A 91 19.07 17.86 5.93
C GLU A 91 17.98 18.36 6.89
N LEU A 92 16.71 18.02 6.61
CA LEU A 92 15.58 18.33 7.49
C LEU A 92 15.65 17.62 8.84
N LEU A 93 16.33 16.47 8.92
CA LEU A 93 16.50 15.67 10.14
C LEU A 93 17.70 16.13 10.97
N GLU A 94 18.58 16.95 10.40
CA GLU A 94 19.88 17.28 10.97
C GLU A 94 19.83 18.62 11.75
N PRO A 95 20.09 18.62 13.07
CA PRO A 95 19.96 19.82 13.93
C PRO A 95 20.73 21.06 13.48
N HIS A 96 21.80 20.89 12.70
CA HIS A 96 22.70 21.96 12.28
C HIS A 96 22.61 22.29 10.78
N HIS A 97 21.83 21.52 10.02
CA HIS A 97 21.69 21.69 8.56
C HIS A 97 20.27 22.06 8.14
N SER A 98 19.26 21.78 8.97
CA SER A 98 17.87 22.13 8.69
C SER A 98 17.63 23.66 8.76
N ASP A 99 17.25 24.28 7.65
CA ASP A 99 16.74 25.66 7.64
C ASP A 99 15.21 25.68 7.68
N LEU A 100 14.67 25.74 8.90
CA LEU A 100 13.24 25.92 9.17
C LEU A 100 12.95 27.32 9.76
N SER A 101 13.76 28.31 9.39
CA SER A 101 13.68 29.68 9.93
C SER A 101 12.35 30.39 9.68
N ASN A 102 11.60 29.96 8.65
CA ASN A 102 10.25 30.44 8.37
C ASN A 102 9.21 30.01 9.42
N LEU A 103 9.48 28.93 10.18
CA LEU A 103 8.60 28.45 11.25
C LEU A 103 8.96 29.10 12.60
N THR A 104 10.26 29.29 12.86
CA THR A 104 10.76 29.87 14.10
C THR A 104 12.18 30.39 13.94
N HIS A 105 12.54 31.41 14.71
CA HIS A 105 13.92 31.95 14.75
C HIS A 105 14.89 31.08 15.57
N LYS A 106 14.41 30.01 16.20
CA LYS A 106 15.26 29.04 16.92
C LYS A 106 15.71 27.94 15.96
N GLY A 107 16.90 27.37 16.20
CA GLY A 107 17.32 26.17 15.48
C GLY A 107 16.28 25.05 15.67
N LEU A 108 15.67 24.62 14.57
CA LEU A 108 14.63 23.61 14.54
C LEU A 108 14.96 22.63 13.42
N HIS A 109 14.91 21.34 13.72
CA HIS A 109 14.96 20.23 12.79
C HIS A 109 13.73 19.37 13.00
N LEU A 110 13.39 18.55 12.02
CA LEU A 110 12.40 17.50 12.17
C LEU A 110 12.95 16.46 13.14
N GLY A 111 12.19 16.15 14.20
CA GLY A 111 12.53 15.10 15.15
C GLY A 111 12.43 13.71 14.50
N GLY A 112 11.40 12.96 14.86
CA GLY A 112 10.99 11.74 14.18
C GLY A 112 9.57 11.89 13.64
N ALA A 113 9.31 11.28 12.49
CA ALA A 113 7.97 11.21 11.93
C ALA A 113 7.66 9.82 11.37
N MET A 114 6.38 9.44 11.45
CA MET A 114 5.89 8.16 10.96
C MET A 114 4.54 8.35 10.27
N HIS A 115 4.39 7.76 9.08
CA HIS A 115 3.12 7.67 8.39
C HIS A 115 2.58 6.25 8.54
N ARG A 116 1.39 6.12 9.12
CA ARG A 116 0.72 4.83 9.24
C ARG A 116 -0.52 4.83 8.39
N ALA A 117 -0.66 3.81 7.55
CA ALA A 117 -1.80 3.61 6.69
C ALA A 117 -2.47 2.25 6.98
N TYR A 118 -3.79 2.25 6.97
CA TYR A 118 -4.64 1.07 7.10
C TYR A 118 -5.61 1.02 5.93
N VAL A 119 -5.71 -0.15 5.29
CA VAL A 119 -6.64 -0.41 4.18
C VAL A 119 -7.30 -1.77 4.39
N LYS A 120 -8.63 -1.77 4.44
CA LYS A 120 -9.46 -2.97 4.44
C LYS A 120 -10.44 -2.94 3.29
N VAL A 121 -10.39 -3.98 2.47
CA VAL A 121 -11.31 -4.21 1.36
C VAL A 121 -12.11 -5.46 1.67
N THR A 122 -13.43 -5.34 1.62
CA THR A 122 -14.39 -6.44 1.59
C THR A 122 -15.22 -6.32 0.30
N PRO A 123 -16.02 -7.35 -0.04
CA PRO A 123 -16.89 -7.28 -1.21
C PRO A 123 -17.92 -6.14 -1.15
N GLU A 124 -18.30 -5.74 0.07
CA GLU A 124 -19.34 -4.74 0.32
C GLU A 124 -18.78 -3.35 0.61
N ASN A 125 -17.53 -3.25 1.10
CA ASN A 125 -16.98 -1.98 1.58
C ASN A 125 -15.46 -1.87 1.43
N VAL A 126 -14.99 -0.62 1.38
CA VAL A 126 -13.58 -0.26 1.50
C VAL A 126 -13.47 0.71 2.66
N THR A 127 -12.65 0.36 3.64
CA THR A 127 -12.25 1.23 4.74
C THR A 127 -10.78 1.55 4.57
N ALA A 128 -10.45 2.83 4.50
CA ALA A 128 -9.06 3.26 4.45
C ALA A 128 -8.87 4.48 5.34
N GLY A 129 -7.72 4.53 6.01
CA GLY A 129 -7.37 5.62 6.91
C GLY A 129 -5.85 5.72 7.03
N ALA A 130 -5.36 6.92 7.27
CA ALA A 130 -3.96 7.14 7.55
C ALA A 130 -3.79 8.18 8.64
N VAL A 131 -2.68 8.09 9.36
CA VAL A 131 -2.30 9.03 10.41
C VAL A 131 -0.81 9.34 10.29
N ASN A 132 -0.48 10.63 10.45
CA ASN A 132 0.90 11.10 10.57
C ASN A 132 1.19 11.34 12.04
N MET A 133 2.29 10.78 12.52
CA MET A 133 2.78 10.94 13.88
C MET A 133 4.09 11.71 13.84
N PHE A 134 4.21 12.75 14.67
CA PHE A 134 5.43 13.55 14.84
C PHE A 134 5.84 13.48 16.31
N PHE A 135 7.12 13.22 16.57
CA PHE A 135 7.61 12.97 17.93
C PHE A 135 9.08 13.37 18.08
N THR A 136 9.52 13.55 19.33
CA THR A 136 10.94 13.68 19.66
C THR A 136 11.56 12.28 19.71
N LYS A 137 12.58 12.00 18.89
CA LYS A 137 13.20 10.65 18.76
C LYS A 137 13.61 10.00 20.09
N ASN A 138 14.02 10.81 21.06
CA ASN A 138 14.50 10.33 22.36
C ASN A 138 13.39 10.14 23.41
N GLU A 139 12.15 10.49 23.08
CA GLU A 139 11.03 10.51 24.05
C GLU A 139 9.88 9.57 23.64
N ALA A 140 9.97 8.93 22.47
CA ALA A 140 8.92 8.06 21.96
C ALA A 140 9.47 6.65 21.66
N THR A 141 8.77 5.64 22.17
CA THR A 141 8.94 4.25 21.76
C THR A 141 7.59 3.74 21.30
N PHE A 142 7.47 3.41 20.02
CA PHE A 142 6.26 2.82 19.47
C PHE A 142 6.36 1.30 19.62
N LYS A 143 5.30 0.69 20.15
CA LYS A 143 5.19 -0.76 20.05
C LYS A 143 4.97 -1.09 18.58
N SER A 144 5.90 -1.85 18.00
CA SER A 144 5.66 -2.50 16.73
C SER A 144 4.35 -3.27 16.84
N ILE A 145 3.45 -3.00 15.91
CA ILE A 145 2.21 -3.75 15.79
C ILE A 145 2.50 -5.00 14.98
N GLU A 146 1.89 -6.11 15.39
CA GLU A 146 1.78 -7.27 14.52
C GLU A 146 1.04 -6.83 13.26
N GLU A 147 1.78 -6.70 12.16
CA GLU A 147 1.22 -6.26 10.88
C GLU A 147 0.04 -7.17 10.52
N THR A 148 -1.16 -6.60 10.50
CA THR A 148 -2.35 -7.30 10.02
C THR A 148 -2.38 -7.20 8.51
N ASN A 149 -1.50 -7.96 7.86
CA ASN A 149 -1.33 -7.97 6.41
C ASN A 149 -1.87 -9.29 5.84
N TYR A 150 -3.06 -9.22 5.26
CA TYR A 150 -3.79 -10.34 4.67
C TYR A 150 -4.34 -9.97 3.29
N SER A 151 -4.21 -10.88 2.33
CA SER A 151 -4.85 -10.76 1.02
C SER A 151 -5.19 -12.14 0.48
N GLN A 152 -6.47 -12.34 0.14
CA GLN A 152 -6.95 -13.56 -0.52
C GLN A 152 -6.47 -13.73 -1.96
N ASN A 153 -6.04 -12.63 -2.60
CA ASN A 153 -5.52 -12.72 -3.95
C ASN A 153 -4.15 -13.41 -3.94
N LYS A 154 -3.91 -14.32 -4.88
CA LYS A 154 -2.66 -15.10 -4.96
C LYS A 154 -1.54 -14.38 -5.71
N ASN A 155 -1.87 -13.33 -6.46
CA ASN A 155 -0.92 -12.61 -7.29
C ASN A 155 -0.39 -11.36 -6.57
N SER A 156 0.75 -10.86 -7.01
CA SER A 156 1.25 -9.54 -6.65
C SER A 156 0.50 -8.45 -7.45
N PHE A 157 0.23 -7.30 -6.84
CA PHE A 157 -0.47 -6.20 -7.49
C PHE A 157 -0.21 -4.85 -6.80
N VAL A 158 -0.44 -3.77 -7.55
CA VAL A 158 -0.54 -2.41 -7.01
C VAL A 158 -2.01 -2.14 -6.67
N LEU A 159 -2.29 -1.68 -5.46
CA LEU A 159 -3.60 -1.24 -5.00
C LEU A 159 -3.66 0.28 -5.05
N LEU A 160 -4.74 0.85 -5.59
CA LEU A 160 -5.01 2.29 -5.58
C LEU A 160 -6.45 2.56 -5.09
N ILE A 161 -6.62 3.57 -4.24
CA ILE A 161 -7.94 4.16 -3.95
C ILE A 161 -7.97 5.54 -4.59
N TYR A 162 -8.85 5.73 -5.56
CA TYR A 162 -8.94 6.92 -6.40
C TYR A 162 -10.23 7.70 -6.15
N GLU A 163 -10.12 9.00 -5.92
CA GLU A 163 -11.24 9.93 -5.78
C GLU A 163 -11.61 10.51 -7.16
N ARG A 164 -12.77 10.10 -7.69
CA ARG A 164 -13.14 10.43 -9.08
C ARG A 164 -13.47 11.89 -9.31
N ASN A 165 -13.91 12.62 -8.28
CA ASN A 165 -14.29 14.02 -8.44
C ASN A 165 -13.07 14.96 -8.41
N MET A 166 -12.07 14.65 -7.60
CA MET A 166 -10.84 15.44 -7.49
C MET A 166 -9.74 14.97 -8.44
N HIS A 167 -9.95 13.81 -9.07
CA HIS A 167 -8.95 13.14 -9.90
C HIS A 167 -7.65 12.77 -9.16
N ASP A 168 -7.76 12.46 -7.86
CA ASP A 168 -6.64 12.23 -6.97
C ASP A 168 -6.53 10.76 -6.51
N ILE A 169 -5.30 10.29 -6.36
CA ILE A 169 -4.99 9.01 -5.69
C ILE A 169 -4.92 9.30 -4.18
N LEU A 170 -5.84 8.70 -3.42
CA LEU A 170 -5.91 8.85 -1.96
C LEU A 170 -4.99 7.86 -1.23
N PHE A 171 -4.91 6.62 -1.74
CA PHE A 171 -4.06 5.57 -1.20
C PHE A 171 -3.40 4.82 -2.34
N THR A 172 -2.15 4.41 -2.15
CA THR A 172 -1.43 3.49 -3.02
C THR A 172 -0.63 2.50 -2.18
N GLY A 173 -0.51 1.27 -2.65
CA GLY A 173 0.29 0.24 -1.98
C GLY A 173 0.65 -0.89 -2.92
N VAL A 174 1.68 -1.65 -2.57
CA VAL A 174 2.13 -2.83 -3.30
C VAL A 174 1.92 -4.06 -2.43
N ILE A 175 1.17 -5.04 -2.93
CA ILE A 175 1.12 -6.38 -2.35
C ILE A 175 2.11 -7.22 -3.15
N ASN A 176 3.19 -7.67 -2.50
CA ASN A 176 4.19 -8.53 -3.12
C ASN A 176 4.17 -9.92 -2.47
N LYS A 177 3.68 -10.92 -3.19
CA LYS A 177 3.58 -12.30 -2.68
C LYS A 177 4.90 -13.05 -2.61
N ASN A 178 5.96 -12.55 -3.25
CA ASN A 178 7.31 -13.12 -3.13
C ASN A 178 7.95 -12.79 -1.77
N HIS A 179 7.37 -11.86 -1.02
CA HIS A 179 7.62 -11.61 0.40
C HIS A 179 6.43 -12.15 1.21
N GLN A 180 6.32 -13.45 1.42
CA GLN A 180 5.26 -13.97 2.30
C GLN A 180 5.53 -13.55 3.76
N LEU A 181 4.57 -12.83 4.33
CA LEU A 181 4.35 -12.75 5.77
C LEU A 181 4.05 -14.16 6.32
N PRO A 182 4.41 -14.46 7.58
CA PRO A 182 4.17 -15.77 8.18
C PRO A 182 2.67 -16.13 8.11
N GLU A 183 2.37 -17.35 7.66
CA GLU A 183 1.04 -17.91 7.83
C GLU A 183 0.72 -17.99 9.33
N VAL A 184 -0.36 -17.34 9.78
CA VAL A 184 -0.90 -17.59 11.11
C VAL A 184 -1.40 -19.03 11.12
N SER A 185 -0.69 -19.91 11.85
CA SER A 185 -1.11 -21.29 12.02
C SER A 185 -2.42 -21.31 12.80
N SER A 186 -3.51 -21.69 12.13
CA SER A 186 -4.77 -22.04 12.77
C SER A 186 -4.62 -23.35 13.54
N SER A 187 -4.07 -23.30 14.77
CA SER A 187 -4.06 -24.44 15.67
C SER A 187 -3.90 -24.04 17.14
N GLU A 188 -4.92 -23.41 17.73
CA GLU A 188 -5.15 -23.49 19.18
C GLU A 188 -6.65 -23.67 19.46
N HIS A 189 -7.12 -24.91 19.35
CA HIS A 189 -8.29 -25.38 20.10
C HIS A 189 -8.10 -26.87 20.40
N ILE A 190 -7.25 -27.18 21.38
CA ILE A 190 -7.44 -28.37 22.22
C ILE A 190 -7.29 -27.90 23.66
N ALA A 191 -8.43 -27.65 24.30
CA ALA A 191 -8.52 -27.49 25.74
C ALA A 191 -8.12 -28.83 26.38
N SER A 192 -6.93 -28.90 26.95
CA SER A 192 -6.56 -29.95 27.90
C SER A 192 -7.20 -29.62 29.25
N SER A 193 -8.34 -30.25 29.53
CA SER A 193 -8.86 -30.36 30.88
C SER A 193 -8.01 -31.37 31.66
N SER A 194 -7.07 -30.87 32.47
CA SER A 194 -6.44 -31.64 33.54
C SER A 194 -7.05 -31.23 34.88
N ASN A 195 -7.84 -32.16 35.42
CA ASN A 195 -8.29 -32.14 36.80
C ASN A 195 -7.09 -32.30 37.74
N ILE A 196 -6.85 -31.33 38.61
CA ILE A 196 -6.22 -31.55 39.92
C ILE A 196 -6.91 -30.61 40.92
N CYS A 197 -7.72 -31.18 41.80
CA CYS A 197 -8.05 -30.58 43.09
C CYS A 197 -7.78 -31.60 44.19
N SER A 198 -6.91 -31.14 45.09
CA SER A 198 -6.54 -31.54 46.46
C SER A 198 -7.05 -32.86 47.05
#